data_AF-A0A433LLB9-F1
#
_entry.id   AF-A0A433LLB9-F1
#
_cell.length_a   1.000
_cell.length_b   1.000
_cell.length_c   1.000
_cell.angle_alpha   90.00
_cell.angle_beta   90.00
_cell.angle_gamma   90.00
#
_symmetry.space_group_name_H-M   'P 1'
#
loop_
_entity.id
_entity.type
_entity.pdbx_description
1 polymer ?
#
loop_
_entity_poly.entity_id
_entity_poly.type
_entity_poly.pdbx_seq_one_letter_code
_entity_poly.pdbx_strand_id
1 'polypeptide(L)' 'MQNLVLRKATHEDMDDILRLQIPVFKGEQGIPDELIPIPAEKSPQWWCAIMNSTIVGAVAAWK' A
#
# COMPACT_ATOMS: atom_id res chain seq x y z
N MET A 1 -23.94 -0.79 6.58
CA MET A 1 -22.65 -0.95 7.30
C MET A 1 -21.56 -1.02 6.24
N GLN A 2 -20.51 -0.21 6.35
CA GLN A 2 -19.37 -0.31 5.44
C GLN A 2 -18.61 -1.60 5.77
N ASN A 3 -18.38 -2.45 4.76
CA ASN A 3 -17.67 -3.70 4.95
C ASN A 3 -16.17 -3.44 4.82
N LEU A 4 -15.46 -3.45 5.95
CA LEU A 4 -14.01 -3.28 6.03
C LEU A 4 -13.34 -4.64 6.24
N VAL A 5 -12.44 -5.00 5.34
CA VAL A 5 -11.64 -6.22 5.43
C VAL A 5 -10.16 -5.84 5.55
N LEU A 6 -9.49 -6.38 6.57
CA LEU A 6 -8.05 -6.28 6.74
C LEU A 6 -7.42 -7.63 6.40
N ARG A 7 -6.47 -7.65 5.47
CA ARG A 7 -5.77 -8.88 5.09
C ARG A 7 -4.35 -8.60 4.60
N LYS A 8 -3.55 -9.66 4.52
CA LYS A 8 -2.28 -9.62 3.80
C LYS A 8 -2.56 -9.29 2.33
N ALA A 9 -1.75 -8.43 1.75
CA ALA A 9 -1.83 -8.08 0.34
C ALA A 9 -1.37 -9.27 -0.51
N THR A 10 -2.01 -9.47 -1.65
CA THR A 10 -1.59 -10.38 -2.71
C THR A 10 -0.84 -9.61 -3.78
N HIS A 11 -0.33 -10.31 -4.80
CA HIS A 11 0.35 -9.67 -5.91
C HIS A 11 -0.58 -8.72 -6.68
N GLU A 12 -1.85 -9.10 -6.80
CA GLU A 12 -2.89 -8.34 -7.52
C GLU A 12 -3.24 -7.01 -6.85
N ASP A 13 -3.00 -6.87 -5.54
CA ASP A 13 -3.27 -5.62 -4.81
C ASP A 13 -2.20 -4.55 -5.04
N MET A 14 -1.00 -4.94 -5.50
CA MET A 14 0.18 -4.07 -5.42
C MET A 14 0.05 -2.81 -6.27
N ASP A 15 -0.55 -2.92 -7.45
CA ASP A 15 -0.81 -1.77 -8.32
C ASP A 15 -1.72 -0.75 -7.64
N ASP A 16 -2.77 -1.21 -6.97
CA ASP A 16 -3.73 -0.35 -6.29
C ASP A 16 -3.15 0.26 -5.00
N ILE A 17 -2.31 -0.50 -4.29
CA ILE A 17 -1.53 0.02 -3.15
C ILE A 17 -0.60 1.15 -3.59
N LEU A 18 0.14 0.97 -4.69
CA LEU A 18 1.04 1.99 -5.21
C LEU A 18 0.26 3.22 -5.71
N ARG A 19 -0.85 3.02 -6.42
CA ARG A 19 -1.75 4.10 -6.85
C ARG A 19 -2.31 4.90 -5.66
N LEU A 20 -2.62 4.23 -4.55
CA LEU A 20 -3.08 4.87 -3.32
C LEU A 20 -1.98 5.70 -2.65
N GLN A 21 -0.75 5.19 -2.60
CA GLN A 21 0.34 5.77 -1.82
C GLN A 21 1.06 6.92 -2.53
N ILE A 22 1.16 6.90 -3.87
CA ILE A 22 1.87 7.94 -4.64
C ILE A 22 1.32 9.35 -4.37
N PRO A 23 0.00 9.62 -4.43
CA PRO A 23 -0.54 10.94 -4.11
C PRO A 23 -0.19 11.40 -2.70
N VAL A 24 -0.16 10.49 -1.72
CA VAL A 24 0.14 10.82 -0.32
C VAL A 24 1.64 11.08 -0.14
N PHE A 25 2.50 10.13 -0.50
CA PHE A 25 3.93 10.27 -0.26
C PHE A 25 4.58 11.32 -1.17
N LYS A 26 4.30 11.29 -2.48
CA LYS A 26 4.85 12.27 -3.41
C LYS A 26 4.09 13.59 -3.37
N GLY A 27 2.77 13.54 -3.45
CA GLY A 27 1.94 14.74 -3.55
C GLY A 27 1.89 15.53 -2.24
N GLU A 28 1.52 14.88 -1.14
CA GLU A 28 1.34 15.57 0.16
C GLU A 28 2.66 15.74 0.92
N GLN A 29 3.51 14.71 0.93
CA GLN A 29 4.73 14.69 1.74
C GLN A 29 6.00 15.09 0.98
N GLY A 30 5.93 15.20 -0.35
CA GLY A 30 7.08 15.58 -1.19
C GLY A 30 8.19 14.52 -1.28
N ILE A 31 7.89 13.25 -0.98
CA ILE A 31 8.83 12.14 -1.08
C ILE A 31 9.01 11.79 -2.58
N PRO A 32 10.26 11.71 -3.09
CA PRO A 32 10.54 11.24 -4.45
C PRO A 32 9.89 9.89 -4.73
N ASP A 33 9.32 9.71 -5.92
CA ASP A 33 8.61 8.47 -6.31
C ASP A 33 9.50 7.24 -6.30
N GLU A 34 10.77 7.41 -6.67
CA GLU A 34 11.81 6.37 -6.60
C GLU A 34 12.06 5.82 -5.18
N LEU A 35 11.68 6.56 -4.13
CA LEU A 35 11.82 6.14 -2.72
C LEU A 35 10.53 5.52 -2.14
N ILE A 36 9.42 5.53 -2.89
CA ILE A 36 8.14 4.98 -2.43
C ILE A 36 8.15 3.44 -2.41
N PRO A 37 8.63 2.74 -3.46
CA PRO A 37 8.72 1.28 -3.43
C PRO A 37 9.72 0.80 -2.37
N ILE A 38 9.33 -0.23 -1.61
CA ILE A 38 10.24 -0.88 -0.68
C ILE A 38 11.11 -1.88 -1.44
N PRO A 39 12.45 -1.84 -1.31
CA PRO A 39 13.34 -2.76 -1.99
C PRO A 39 13.02 -4.23 -1.70
N ALA A 40 13.09 -5.08 -2.73
CA ALA A 40 12.71 -6.49 -2.65
C ALA A 40 13.61 -7.29 -1.68
N GLU A 41 14.88 -6.88 -1.52
CA GLU A 41 15.83 -7.47 -0.58
C GLU A 41 15.37 -7.39 0.89
N LYS A 42 14.48 -6.45 1.23
CA LYS A 42 13.88 -6.36 2.57
C LYS A 42 12.78 -7.40 2.80
N SER A 43 12.36 -8.13 1.76
CA SER A 43 11.25 -9.10 1.82
C SER A 43 9.99 -8.55 2.51
N PRO A 44 9.49 -7.37 2.09
CA PRO A 44 8.41 -6.67 2.79
C PRO A 44 7.13 -7.50 2.85
N GLN A 45 6.50 -7.51 4.02
CA GLN A 45 5.18 -8.09 4.23
C GLN A 45 4.14 -6.97 4.16
N TRP A 46 3.32 -7.01 3.11
CA TRP A 46 2.29 -6.01 2.84
C TRP A 46 0.93 -6.44 3.38
N TRP A 47 0.18 -5.47 3.91
CA TRP A 47 -1.19 -5.61 4.38
C TRP A 47 -2.02 -4.47 3.82
N CYS A 48 -3.30 -4.75 3.54
CA CYS A 48 -4.23 -3.78 2.98
C CYS A 48 -5.56 -3.77 3.75
N ALA A 49 -6.17 -2.59 3.78
CA ALA A 49 -7.53 -2.35 4.23
C ALA A 49 -8.43 -2.14 3.01
N ILE A 50 -9.47 -2.96 2.88
CA ILE A 50 -10.40 -2.94 1.74
C ILE A 50 -11.77 -2.53 2.23
N MET A 51 -12.32 -1.47 1.68
CA MET A 51 -13.68 -1.00 1.95
C MET A 51 -14.49 -1.02 0.66
N ASN A 52 -15.58 -1.79 0.64
CA ASN A 52 -16.46 -1.92 -0.54
C ASN A 52 -15.69 -2.18 -1.85
N SER A 53 -14.74 -3.12 -1.82
CA SER A 53 -13.86 -3.50 -2.94
C SER A 53 -12.77 -2.48 -3.34
N THR A 54 -12.59 -1.40 -2.59
CA THR A 54 -11.51 -0.42 -2.83
C THR A 54 -10.45 -0.55 -1.74
N ILE A 55 -9.17 -0.57 -2.10
CA ILE A 55 -8.09 -0.45 -1.13
C ILE A 55 -8.04 0.99 -0.62
N VAL A 56 -8.21 1.17 0.68
CA VAL A 56 -8.24 2.49 1.36
C VAL A 56 -7.10 2.70 2.33
N GLY A 57 -6.26 1.69 2.52
CA GLY A 57 -5.08 1.77 3.35
C GLY A 57 -4.13 0.62 3.07
N ALA A 58 -2.84 0.85 3.25
CA ALA A 58 -1.82 -0.17 3.12
C ALA A 58 -0.65 0.10 4.08
N VAL A 59 -0.07 -0.96 4.60
CA VAL A 59 1.14 -0.91 5.44
C VAL A 59 2.06 -2.05 5.03
N ALA A 60 3.36 -1.78 5.09
CA ALA A 60 4.40 -2.78 4.91
C ALA A 60 5.27 -2.84 6.16
N ALA A 61 5.68 -4.05 6.52
CA ALA A 61 6.66 -4.27 7.57
C ALA A 61 7.72 -5.26 7.07
N TRP A 62 8.96 -5.04 7.48
CA TRP A 62 10.09 -5.93 7.23
C TRP A 62 10.98 -5.96 8.47
N LYS A 63 11.86 -6.97 8.53
CA LYS A 63 12.84 -7.10 9.61
C LYS A 63 14.10 -6.28 9.33
#